data_AF-A0A6B3H0C9-F1
#
_entry.id   AF-A0A6B3H0C9-F1
#
_cell.length_a   1.000
_cell.length_b   1.000
_cell.length_c   1.000
_cell.angle_alpha   90.00
_cell.angle_beta   90.00
_cell.angle_gamma   90.00
#
_symmetry.space_group_name_H-M   'P 1'
#
loop_
_entity.id
_entity.type
_entity.pdbx_description
1 polymer ?
#
loop_
_entity_poly.entity_id
_entity_poly.type
_entity_poly.pdbx_seq_one_letter_code
_entity_poly.pdbx_strand_id
1 'polypeptide(L)'
;GPNGAGKTTAVRVLTTLLRPDSGTATVAGIDVLKKPNEVRRSIGLSGQFAAVDEYLTGRENLQMVGQLYQLSARDAKARAGVLLDRFNLGDAADRTAKTYSGGMRRRLDLAAALVVSPPVMFMDEPTTGLDPR
;
A
#
# COMPACT_ATOMS: atom_id res chain seq x y z
N GLY A 1 2.06 15.21 -13.36
CA GLY A 1 1.30 16.29 -14.02
C GLY A 1 0.75 17.27 -12.99
N PRO A 2 0.47 18.53 -13.37
CA PRO A 2 -0.15 19.53 -12.50
C PRO A 2 -1.55 19.10 -12.05
N ASN A 3 -2.11 19.79 -11.06
CA ASN A 3 -3.50 19.60 -10.65
C ASN A 3 -4.42 19.88 -11.83
N GLY A 4 -5.47 19.06 -12.01
CA GLY A 4 -6.37 19.15 -13.17
C GLY A 4 -5.91 18.40 -14.43
N ALA A 5 -4.70 17.80 -14.45
CA ALA A 5 -4.23 17.01 -15.60
C ALA A 5 -4.94 15.66 -15.81
N GLY A 6 -6.04 15.38 -15.10
CA GLY A 6 -6.79 14.13 -15.23
C GLY A 6 -6.22 12.91 -14.50
N LYS A 7 -5.17 13.07 -13.66
CA LYS A 7 -4.55 11.98 -12.89
C LYS A 7 -5.59 11.20 -12.07
N THR A 8 -6.41 11.90 -11.28
CA THR A 8 -7.45 11.29 -10.45
C THR A 8 -8.49 10.57 -11.29
N THR A 9 -8.89 11.15 -12.42
CA THR A 9 -9.82 10.51 -13.37
C THR A 9 -9.23 9.21 -13.92
N ALA A 10 -7.97 9.23 -14.35
CA ALA A 10 -7.27 8.04 -14.85
C ALA A 10 -7.15 6.95 -13.78
N VAL A 11 -6.74 7.31 -12.55
CA VAL A 11 -6.68 6.37 -11.42
C VAL A 11 -8.05 5.76 -11.14
N ARG A 12 -9.12 6.56 -11.13
CA ARG A 12 -10.49 6.05 -10.93
C ARG A 12 -10.94 5.09 -12.02
N VAL A 13 -10.54 5.31 -13.28
CA VAL A 13 -10.80 4.37 -14.36
C VAL A 13 -10.05 3.06 -14.15
N LEU A 14 -8.74 3.12 -13.90
CA LEU A 14 -7.89 1.94 -13.72
C LEU A 14 -8.25 1.12 -12.48
N THR A 15 -8.84 1.78 -11.47
CA THR A 15 -9.33 1.14 -10.24
C THR A 15 -10.79 0.68 -10.34
N THR A 16 -11.41 0.75 -11.52
CA THR A 16 -12.82 0.37 -11.80
C THR A 16 -13.87 1.20 -11.05
N LEU A 17 -13.47 2.35 -10.47
CA LEU A 17 -14.33 3.30 -9.77
C LEU A 17 -15.02 4.29 -10.72
N LEU A 18 -14.56 4.35 -11.97
CA LEU A 18 -15.14 5.15 -13.04
C LEU A 18 -15.11 4.37 -14.34
N ARG A 19 -16.20 4.43 -15.12
CA ARG A 19 -16.23 3.86 -16.46
C ARG A 19 -15.66 4.90 -17.45
N PRO A 20 -14.69 4.54 -18.30
CA PRO A 20 -14.24 5.42 -19.37
C PRO A 20 -15.33 5.56 -20.45
N ASP A 21 -15.41 6.73 -21.07
CA ASP A 21 -16.37 7.00 -22.14
C ASP A 21 -16.07 6.19 -23.42
N SER A 22 -14.78 5.95 -23.70
CA SER A 22 -14.30 5.12 -24.80
C SER A 22 -12.89 4.57 -24.54
N GLY A 23 -12.44 3.62 -25.37
CA GLY A 23 -11.11 3.03 -25.30
C GLY A 23 -11.04 1.76 -24.45
N THR A 24 -9.81 1.32 -24.17
CA THR A 24 -9.52 0.07 -23.45
C THR A 24 -8.46 0.29 -22.38
N ALA A 25 -8.55 -0.43 -21.26
CA ALA A 25 -7.56 -0.41 -20.19
C ALA A 25 -7.33 -1.82 -19.65
N THR A 26 -6.08 -2.12 -19.32
CA THR A 26 -5.69 -3.38 -18.68
C THR A 26 -4.86 -3.10 -17.43
N VAL A 27 -5.08 -3.88 -16.37
CA VAL A 27 -4.35 -3.80 -15.09
C VAL A 27 -3.97 -5.21 -14.69
N ALA A 28 -2.68 -5.46 -14.40
CA ALA A 28 -2.15 -6.81 -14.14
C ALA A 28 -2.53 -7.83 -15.23
N GLY A 29 -2.62 -7.40 -16.49
CA GLY A 29 -3.05 -8.24 -17.63
C GLY A 29 -4.57 -8.49 -17.72
N ILE A 30 -5.36 -7.88 -16.84
CA ILE A 30 -6.82 -8.07 -16.76
C ILE A 30 -7.53 -6.85 -17.36
N ASP A 31 -8.51 -7.09 -18.22
CA ASP A 31 -9.34 -6.04 -18.82
C ASP A 31 -10.27 -5.40 -17.78
N VAL A 32 -10.13 -4.08 -17.61
CA VAL A 32 -10.83 -3.26 -16.62
C VAL A 32 -12.34 -3.27 -16.81
N LEU A 33 -12.82 -3.34 -18.06
CA LEU A 33 -14.24 -3.31 -18.39
C LEU A 33 -14.86 -4.70 -18.33
N LYS A 34 -14.15 -5.73 -18.79
CA LYS A 34 -14.68 -7.10 -18.85
C LYS A 34 -14.64 -7.83 -17.51
N LYS A 35 -13.63 -7.54 -16.68
CA LYS A 35 -13.36 -8.29 -15.44
C LYS A 35 -13.07 -7.36 -14.24
N PRO A 36 -13.96 -6.40 -13.91
CA PRO A 36 -13.68 -5.40 -12.88
C PRO A 36 -13.44 -5.99 -11.48
N ASN A 37 -14.10 -7.10 -11.14
CA ASN A 37 -13.90 -7.75 -9.85
C ASN A 37 -12.53 -8.44 -9.73
N GLU A 38 -12.00 -9.00 -10.83
CA GLU A 38 -10.66 -9.57 -10.84
C GLU A 38 -9.61 -8.45 -10.73
N VAL A 39 -9.84 -7.32 -11.42
CA VAL A 39 -8.99 -6.12 -11.28
C VAL A 39 -8.96 -5.64 -9.83
N ARG A 40 -10.11 -5.49 -9.16
CA ARG A 40 -10.18 -5.06 -7.75
C ARG A 40 -9.38 -5.97 -6.79
N ARG A 41 -9.32 -7.27 -7.07
CA ARG A 41 -8.51 -8.22 -6.28
C ARG A 41 -7.01 -8.13 -6.56
N SER A 42 -6.64 -7.61 -7.72
CA SER A 42 -5.24 -7.48 -8.16
C SER A 42 -4.60 -6.13 -7.80
N ILE A 43 -5.38 -5.18 -7.27
CA ILE A 43 -4.92 -3.82 -7.00
C ILE A 43 -4.97 -3.48 -5.51
N GLY A 44 -3.97 -2.74 -5.04
CA GLY A 44 -4.01 -2.02 -3.76
C GLY A 44 -4.13 -0.50 -3.99
N LEU A 45 -4.81 0.20 -3.09
CA LEU A 45 -4.96 1.66 -3.08
C LEU A 45 -4.23 2.24 -1.87
N SER A 46 -3.29 3.16 -2.07
CA SER A 46 -2.64 3.89 -0.99
C SER A 46 -3.67 4.71 -0.21
N GLY A 47 -3.59 4.68 1.12
CA GLY A 47 -4.51 5.40 2.02
C GLY A 47 -5.75 4.61 2.44
N GLN A 48 -5.97 3.39 1.95
CA GLN A 48 -7.01 2.47 2.45
C GLN A 48 -6.46 1.32 3.30
N PHE A 49 -5.14 1.21 3.46
CA PHE A 49 -4.51 0.10 4.18
C PHE A 49 -3.74 0.60 5.39
N ALA A 50 -4.25 0.16 6.55
CA ALA A 50 -3.66 0.19 7.88
C ALA A 50 -3.49 1.58 8.51
N ALA A 51 -4.54 2.00 9.24
CA ALA A 51 -4.33 2.82 10.43
C ALA A 51 -3.29 2.10 11.31
N VAL A 52 -2.03 2.55 11.22
CA VAL A 52 -0.95 2.09 12.09
C VAL A 52 -1.46 2.19 13.52
N ASP A 53 -1.48 1.06 14.22
CA ASP A 53 -1.83 1.05 15.63
C ASP A 53 -0.64 1.62 16.41
N GLU A 54 -0.87 2.77 17.05
CA GLU A 54 0.17 3.50 17.77
C GLU A 54 0.66 2.76 19.03
N TYR A 55 -0.12 1.80 19.55
CA TYR A 55 0.24 0.98 20.71
C TYR A 55 1.08 -0.24 20.33
N LEU A 56 1.03 -0.66 19.07
CA LEU A 56 1.86 -1.73 18.54
C LEU A 56 3.25 -1.21 18.11
N THR A 57 4.25 -2.08 18.14
CA THR A 57 5.54 -1.82 17.51
C THR A 57 5.43 -1.79 15.99
N GLY A 58 6.42 -1.24 15.29
CA GLY A 58 6.44 -1.29 13.82
C GLY A 58 6.40 -2.72 13.28
N ARG A 59 7.07 -3.65 13.96
CA ARG A 59 7.07 -5.08 13.62
C ARG A 59 5.68 -5.71 13.82
N GLU A 60 5.04 -5.47 14.95
CA GLU A 60 3.71 -6.00 15.25
C GLU A 60 2.66 -5.46 14.28
N ASN A 61 2.73 -4.18 13.93
CA ASN A 61 1.86 -3.59 12.91
C ASN A 61 1.92 -4.36 11.59
N LEU A 62 3.12 -4.59 11.05
CA LEU A 62 3.27 -5.30 9.78
C LEU A 62 2.86 -6.78 9.86
N GLN A 63 3.13 -7.43 11.00
CA GLN A 63 2.71 -8.81 11.21
C GLN A 63 1.19 -8.94 11.32
N MET A 64 0.55 -8.04 12.08
CA MET A 64 -0.90 -7.96 12.21
C MET A 64 -1.55 -7.78 10.85
N VAL A 65 -1.07 -6.82 10.05
CA VAL A 65 -1.57 -6.60 8.68
C VAL A 65 -1.40 -7.87 7.85
N GLY A 66 -0.23 -8.51 7.87
CA GLY A 66 0.00 -9.75 7.13
C GLY A 66 -1.01 -10.84 7.49
N GLN A 67 -1.27 -11.05 8.77
CA GLN A 67 -2.21 -12.06 9.25
C GLN A 67 -3.66 -11.73 8.92
N LEU A 68 -4.07 -10.46 9.02
CA LEU A 68 -5.41 -10.01 8.58
C LEU A 68 -5.65 -10.34 7.10
N TYR A 69 -4.61 -10.25 6.28
CA TYR A 69 -4.62 -10.62 4.87
C TYR A 69 -4.19 -12.08 4.59
N GLN A 70 -4.40 -12.97 5.56
CA GLN A 70 -4.26 -14.43 5.42
C GLN A 70 -2.83 -14.93 5.16
N LEU A 71 -1.79 -14.14 5.47
CA LEU A 71 -0.44 -14.70 5.58
C LEU A 71 -0.34 -15.57 6.83
N SER A 72 0.39 -16.69 6.73
CA SER A 72 0.76 -17.45 7.91
C SER A 72 1.58 -16.59 8.87
N ALA A 73 1.55 -16.89 10.17
CA ALA A 73 2.35 -16.14 11.15
C ALA A 73 3.85 -16.12 10.79
N ARG A 74 4.35 -17.20 10.20
CA ARG A 74 5.74 -17.32 9.71
C ARG A 74 5.99 -16.37 8.54
N ASP A 75 5.11 -16.35 7.55
CA ASP A 75 5.27 -15.51 6.36
C ASP A 75 5.09 -14.03 6.68
N ALA A 76 4.13 -13.70 7.55
CA ALA A 76 3.93 -12.35 8.05
C ALA A 76 5.18 -11.83 8.78
N LYS A 77 5.79 -12.65 9.64
CA LYS A 77 7.05 -12.30 10.33
C LYS A 77 8.21 -12.07 9.36
N ALA A 78 8.39 -12.97 8.39
CA ALA A 78 9.44 -12.85 7.38
C ALA A 78 9.24 -11.59 6.52
N ARG A 79 8.00 -11.36 6.06
CA ARG A 79 7.63 -10.20 5.24
C ARG A 79 7.79 -8.88 5.99
N ALA A 80 7.39 -8.84 7.26
CA ALA A 80 7.58 -7.67 8.12
C ALA A 80 9.06 -7.28 8.23
N GLY A 81 9.97 -8.25 8.42
CA GLY A 81 11.41 -7.98 8.47
C GLY A 81 11.92 -7.31 7.19
N VAL A 82 11.62 -7.91 6.03
CA VAL A 82 12.03 -7.36 4.72
C VAL A 82 11.53 -5.93 4.51
N LEU A 83 10.29 -5.64 4.91
CA LEU A 83 9.70 -4.32 4.73
C LEU A 83 10.26 -3.29 5.71
N LEU A 84 10.50 -3.66 6.97
CA LEU A 84 11.14 -2.77 7.94
C LEU A 84 12.53 -2.33 7.44
N ASP A 85 13.31 -3.25 6.90
CA ASP A 85 14.64 -2.94 6.35
C ASP A 85 14.52 -2.06 5.10
N ARG A 86 13.64 -2.43 4.15
CA ARG A 86 13.44 -1.67 2.90
C ARG A 86 12.98 -0.22 3.14
N PHE A 87 12.27 0.03 4.23
CA PHE A 87 11.74 1.35 4.59
C PHE A 87 12.60 2.08 5.63
N ASN A 88 13.83 1.61 5.92
CA ASN A 88 14.73 2.20 6.92
C ASN A 88 14.05 2.38 8.29
N LEU A 89 13.39 1.31 8.75
CA LEU A 89 12.72 1.20 10.06
C LEU A 89 13.28 0.06 10.93
N GLY A 90 14.30 -0.66 10.48
CA GLY A 90 14.91 -1.79 11.21
C GLY A 90 15.30 -1.44 12.65
N ASP A 91 16.03 -0.34 12.85
CA ASP A 91 16.50 0.10 14.19
C ASP A 91 15.36 0.52 15.13
N ALA A 92 14.19 0.86 14.57
CA ALA A 92 13.02 1.26 15.34
C ALA A 92 11.96 0.18 15.42
N ALA A 93 12.18 -0.99 14.81
CA ALA A 93 11.17 -2.02 14.58
C ALA A 93 10.41 -2.45 15.84
N ASP A 94 11.11 -2.50 16.97
CA ASP A 94 10.60 -2.96 18.26
C ASP A 94 10.20 -1.81 19.20
N ARG A 95 10.16 -0.57 18.70
CA ARG A 95 9.58 0.59 19.38
C ARG A 95 8.12 0.75 19.00
N THR A 96 7.29 1.13 19.97
CA THR A 96 5.86 1.42 19.72
C THR A 96 5.70 2.58 18.73
N ALA A 97 4.76 2.46 17.80
CA ALA A 97 4.53 3.42 16.72
C ALA A 97 4.12 4.82 17.23
N LYS A 98 3.55 4.95 18.44
CA LYS A 98 3.34 6.27 19.08
C LYS A 98 4.63 7.09 19.24
N THR A 99 5.79 6.43 19.28
CA THR A 99 7.11 7.09 19.41
C THR A 99 7.76 7.43 18.07
N TYR A 100 7.10 7.10 16.95
CA TYR A 100 7.60 7.36 15.61
C TYR A 100 7.39 8.82 15.24
N SER A 101 8.38 9.41 14.55
CA SER A 101 8.19 10.68 13.88
C SER A 101 7.10 10.57 12.81
N GLY A 102 6.55 11.70 12.34
CA GLY A 102 5.56 11.68 11.26
C GLY A 102 6.08 10.99 9.99
N GLY A 103 7.35 11.20 9.65
CA GLY A 103 8.00 10.51 8.52
C GLY A 103 8.11 9.00 8.73
N MET A 104 8.48 8.55 9.93
CA MET A 104 8.53 7.12 10.26
C MET A 104 7.14 6.47 10.21
N ARG A 105 6.10 7.15 10.72
CA ARG A 105 4.71 6.67 10.62
C ARG A 105 4.28 6.53 9.16
N ARG A 106 4.62 7.50 8.32
CA ARG A 106 4.33 7.44 6.88
C ARG A 106 5.06 6.30 6.17
N ARG A 107 6.32 6.05 6.51
CA ARG A 107 7.07 4.89 5.98
C ARG A 107 6.47 3.56 6.45
N LEU A 108 6.01 3.48 7.70
CA LEU A 108 5.36 2.28 8.24
C LEU A 108 4.00 2.01 7.56
N ASP A 109 3.22 3.05 7.30
CA ASP A 109 1.95 2.99 6.55
C ASP A 109 2.18 2.45 5.12
N LEU A 110 3.17 2.99 4.41
CA LEU A 110 3.57 2.50 3.09
C LEU A 110 4.06 1.04 3.13
N ALA A 111 4.84 0.67 4.15
CA ALA A 111 5.27 -0.70 4.36
C ALA A 111 4.07 -1.63 4.57
N ALA A 112 3.09 -1.23 5.41
CA ALA A 112 1.88 -1.99 5.69
C ALA A 112 1.06 -2.27 4.42
N ALA A 113 0.88 -1.26 3.56
CA ALA A 113 0.22 -1.44 2.28
C ALA A 113 0.91 -2.51 1.40
N LEU A 114 2.25 -2.60 1.46
CA LEU A 114 3.05 -3.55 0.67
C LEU A 114 3.23 -4.93 1.32
N VAL A 115 2.70 -5.16 2.54
CA VAL A 115 2.72 -6.47 3.19
C VAL A 115 2.01 -7.52 2.33
N VAL A 116 0.82 -7.17 1.83
CA VAL A 116 -0.03 -8.07 1.01
C VAL A 116 0.50 -8.18 -0.43
N SER A 117 1.41 -7.28 -0.83
CA SER A 117 2.10 -7.31 -2.12
C SER A 117 1.14 -7.48 -3.30
N PRO A 118 0.12 -6.61 -3.45
CA PRO A 118 -0.80 -6.73 -4.59
C PRO A 118 -0.02 -6.60 -5.91
N PRO A 119 -0.44 -7.29 -6.98
CA PRO A 119 0.21 -7.20 -8.29
C PRO A 119 0.41 -5.77 -8.79
N VAL A 120 -0.50 -4.85 -8.46
CA VAL A 120 -0.39 -3.41 -8.77
C VAL A 120 -0.79 -2.59 -7.56
N MET A 121 -0.07 -1.51 -7.26
CA MET A 121 -0.42 -0.54 -6.23
C MET A 121 -0.60 0.86 -6.82
N PHE A 122 -1.76 1.46 -6.60
CA PHE A 122 -2.05 2.85 -6.95
C PHE A 122 -1.74 3.75 -5.75
N MET A 123 -0.80 4.69 -5.91
CA MET A 123 -0.45 5.67 -4.88
C MET A 123 -0.82 7.07 -5.35
N ASP A 124 -1.76 7.72 -4.66
CA ASP A 124 -1.97 9.16 -4.82
C ASP A 124 -0.95 9.91 -3.93
N GLU A 125 -0.15 10.78 -4.54
CA GLU A 125 0.98 11.50 -3.92
C GLU A 125 2.12 10.66 -3.31
N PRO A 126 2.92 9.95 -4.13
CA PRO A 126 3.98 9.07 -3.62
C PRO A 126 5.21 9.80 -3.05
N THR A 127 5.46 11.05 -3.43
CA THR A 127 6.77 11.70 -3.17
C THR A 127 6.92 12.24 -1.74
N THR A 128 5.84 12.53 -1.04
CA THR A 128 5.90 13.21 0.27
C THR A 128 6.27 12.27 1.43
N GLY A 129 6.44 10.97 1.17
CA GLY A 129 6.80 9.96 2.19
C GLY A 129 7.91 8.99 1.81
N LEU A 130 8.40 9.06 0.57
CA LEU A 130 9.46 8.21 0.01
C LEU A 130 10.78 8.97 -0.19
N ASP A 131 10.90 10.20 0.33
CA ASP A 131 12.06 11.06 0.09
C ASP A 131 13.36 10.34 0.53
N PRO A 132 14.28 10.04 -0.41
CA PRO A 132 15.55 9.40 -0.12
C PRO A 132 16.50 10.45 0.45
N ARG A 133 16.43 10.64 1.76
CA ARG A 133 17.53 11.23 2.52
C ARG A 133 17.98 10.26 3.59
#